data_AF-B1Y4T8-F1
#
_entry.id   AF-B1Y4T8-F1
#
_cell.length_a   1.000
_cell.length_b   1.000
_cell.length_c   1.000
_cell.angle_alpha   90.00
_cell.angle_beta   90.00
_cell.angle_gamma   90.00
#
_symmetry.space_group_name_H-M   'P 1'
#
loop_
_entity.id
_entity.type
_entity.pdbx_description
1 polymer ?
#
loop_
_entity_poly.entity_id
_entity_poly.type
_entity_poly.pdbx_seq_one_letter_code
_entity_poly.pdbx_strand_id
1 'polypeptide(L)'
;MTQTNNNDATVTAAAAAQAAPARSNGIYRNLVLLDRKRHAGKRVKPVNDWLFARDLNAVPLTTIEFAEVAREFPIGFIPAPPDANGKARVAPVVMLGLRERQNLVIGDDGRWGGRSLPAVLRRYPFAYVRTQPEQLSLVIDEAYEGLNDSEGELLLTEAGEPTDYLQSVMRFLDRFETEQQRTEALCERLVALNLLRGAEIKGELANGEHINATGFFMVDEEKLAKLPDADVLALHRSGALALLHAHLVSMGQFNALAQRLGAR
;
A
#
# COMPACT_ATOMS: atom_id res chain seq x y z
N MET A 1 -55.46 0.72 -24.80
CA MET A 1 -54.17 0.75 -25.51
C MET A 1 -53.18 1.42 -24.57
N THR A 2 -52.50 0.60 -23.78
CA THR A 2 -51.63 1.03 -22.69
C THR A 2 -50.22 0.62 -23.09
N GLN A 3 -49.39 1.59 -23.48
CA GLN A 3 -47.97 1.35 -23.76
C GLN A 3 -47.19 1.56 -22.46
N THR A 4 -46.75 0.45 -21.88
CA THR A 4 -45.79 0.39 -20.78
C THR A 4 -44.39 0.58 -21.38
N ASN A 5 -43.72 1.69 -21.07
CA ASN A 5 -42.34 1.94 -21.47
C ASN A 5 -41.38 1.13 -20.59
N ASN A 6 -40.87 0.03 -21.15
CA ASN A 6 -39.74 -0.75 -20.62
C ASN A 6 -38.42 -0.06 -21.00
N ASN A 7 -37.99 0.98 -20.29
CA ASN A 7 -36.66 1.56 -20.53
C ASN A 7 -35.88 2.00 -19.28
N ASP A 8 -36.31 1.61 -18.07
CA ASP A 8 -35.71 2.09 -16.81
C ASP A 8 -34.76 1.09 -16.13
N ALA A 9 -34.44 -0.04 -16.76
CA ALA A 9 -33.61 -1.11 -16.14
C ALA A 9 -32.18 -1.22 -16.69
N THR A 10 -31.81 -0.47 -17.72
CA THR A 10 -30.51 -0.60 -18.41
C THR A 10 -29.58 0.61 -18.27
N VAL A 11 -30.03 1.70 -17.63
CA VAL A 11 -29.22 2.93 -17.46
C VAL A 11 -28.45 2.96 -16.13
N THR A 12 -28.80 2.13 -15.15
CA THR A 12 -28.24 2.23 -13.78
C THR A 12 -26.95 1.42 -13.54
N ALA A 13 -26.48 0.62 -14.51
CA ALA A 13 -25.25 -0.18 -14.36
C ALA A 13 -24.00 0.47 -14.98
N ALA A 14 -24.16 1.52 -15.81
CA ALA A 14 -23.06 2.16 -16.52
C ALA A 14 -22.54 3.45 -15.85
N ALA A 15 -23.21 3.94 -14.81
CA ALA A 15 -22.88 5.21 -14.14
C ALA A 15 -22.08 5.06 -12.82
N ALA A 16 -21.76 3.83 -12.39
CA ALA A 16 -20.96 3.56 -11.19
C ALA A 16 -19.44 3.39 -11.49
N ALA A 17 -19.02 3.57 -12.74
CA ALA A 17 -17.64 3.35 -13.18
C ALA A 17 -16.75 4.63 -13.18
N GLN A 18 -17.24 5.75 -12.64
CA GLN A 18 -16.53 7.04 -12.67
C GLN A 18 -16.53 7.74 -11.31
N ALA A 19 -15.73 7.18 -10.39
CA ALA A 19 -15.05 7.90 -9.29
C ALA A 19 -14.04 6.96 -8.60
N ALA A 20 -13.01 6.49 -9.32
CA ALA A 20 -11.91 5.75 -8.73
C ALA A 20 -10.75 6.72 -8.43
N PRO A 21 -10.46 7.08 -7.16
CA PRO A 21 -9.27 7.85 -6.83
C PRO A 21 -8.05 6.94 -6.97
N ALA A 22 -7.02 7.43 -7.67
CA ALA A 22 -5.70 6.81 -7.85
C ALA A 22 -5.71 5.36 -8.36
N ARG A 23 -5.23 5.16 -9.61
CA ARG A 23 -4.91 3.88 -10.25
C ARG A 23 -4.86 2.72 -9.27
N SER A 24 -5.80 1.79 -9.41
CA SER A 24 -5.83 0.50 -8.71
C SER A 24 -4.41 0.02 -8.45
N ASN A 25 -4.02 -0.04 -7.16
CA ASN A 25 -2.74 -0.56 -6.71
C ASN A 25 -2.40 -1.79 -7.56
N GLY A 26 -1.30 -1.75 -8.33
CA GLY A 26 -1.00 -2.67 -9.44
C GLY A 26 -0.83 -4.16 -9.09
N ILE A 27 -1.32 -4.58 -7.92
CA ILE A 27 -1.38 -5.95 -7.43
C ILE A 27 -2.70 -6.67 -7.76
N TYR A 28 -3.78 -5.94 -8.07
CA TYR A 28 -5.10 -6.53 -8.32
C TYR A 28 -5.42 -6.61 -9.81
N ARG A 29 -6.02 -7.74 -10.24
CA ARG A 29 -6.37 -8.00 -11.65
C ARG A 29 -7.87 -7.91 -11.94
N ASN A 30 -8.73 -8.41 -11.04
CA ASN A 30 -10.18 -8.38 -11.20
C ASN A 30 -10.89 -8.17 -9.85
N LEU A 31 -10.97 -6.91 -9.39
CA LEU A 31 -11.68 -6.56 -8.16
C LEU A 31 -13.19 -6.61 -8.34
N VAL A 32 -13.85 -7.47 -7.56
CA VAL A 32 -15.32 -7.55 -7.50
C VAL A 32 -15.79 -7.42 -6.05
N LEU A 33 -17.00 -6.90 -5.87
CA LEU A 33 -17.65 -6.88 -4.55
C LEU A 33 -17.82 -8.31 -4.03
N LEU A 34 -17.50 -8.53 -2.75
CA LEU A 34 -17.75 -9.80 -2.09
C LEU A 34 -19.27 -9.99 -1.89
N ASP A 35 -19.91 -10.59 -2.88
CA ASP A 35 -21.34 -10.93 -2.85
C ASP A 35 -21.63 -12.22 -2.08
N ARG A 36 -22.66 -12.18 -1.22
CA ARG A 36 -23.03 -13.29 -0.33
C ARG A 36 -23.47 -14.56 -1.04
N LYS A 37 -24.10 -14.45 -2.21
CA LYS A 37 -24.61 -15.60 -2.96
C LYS A 37 -23.53 -16.18 -3.86
N ARG A 38 -22.85 -15.31 -4.62
CA ARG A 38 -21.80 -15.68 -5.56
C ARG A 38 -20.60 -16.31 -4.88
N HIS A 39 -20.24 -15.82 -3.69
CA HIS A 39 -19.06 -16.29 -2.96
C HIS A 39 -19.40 -17.24 -1.80
N ALA A 40 -20.67 -17.65 -1.64
CA ALA A 40 -21.03 -18.71 -0.71
C ALA A 40 -20.27 -20.00 -1.06
N GLY A 41 -19.68 -20.65 -0.06
CA GLY A 41 -18.91 -21.88 -0.27
C GLY A 41 -17.49 -21.68 -0.85
N LYS A 42 -17.16 -20.47 -1.35
CA LYS A 42 -15.83 -20.19 -1.89
C LYS A 42 -14.77 -20.21 -0.81
N ARG A 43 -13.59 -20.72 -1.17
CA ARG A 43 -12.42 -20.85 -0.32
C ARG A 43 -11.22 -20.10 -0.89
N VAL A 44 -10.31 -19.69 -0.02
CA VAL A 44 -9.08 -19.01 -0.42
C VAL A 44 -7.85 -19.71 0.15
N LYS A 45 -6.89 -19.98 -0.73
CA LYS A 45 -5.56 -20.46 -0.33
C LYS A 45 -4.68 -19.30 0.14
N PRO A 46 -3.80 -19.52 1.13
CA PRO A 46 -2.79 -18.53 1.50
C PRO A 46 -1.93 -18.10 0.31
N VAL A 47 -1.62 -16.80 0.24
CA VAL A 47 -0.72 -16.25 -0.77
C VAL A 47 0.71 -16.64 -0.42
N ASN A 48 1.30 -17.51 -1.24
CA ASN A 48 2.70 -17.94 -1.08
C ASN A 48 3.59 -17.55 -2.28
N ASP A 49 2.96 -17.08 -3.37
CA ASP A 49 3.61 -16.59 -4.57
C ASP A 49 3.34 -15.08 -4.71
N TRP A 50 4.41 -14.30 -4.70
CA TRP A 50 4.40 -12.84 -4.76
C TRP A 50 4.72 -12.30 -6.14
N LEU A 51 4.78 -13.14 -7.19
CA LEU A 51 5.13 -12.73 -8.54
C LEU A 51 4.22 -11.63 -9.11
N PHE A 52 2.99 -11.47 -8.60
CA PHE A 52 2.12 -10.34 -8.95
C PHE A 52 2.73 -8.96 -8.57
N ALA A 53 3.64 -8.92 -7.60
CA ALA A 53 4.32 -7.71 -7.12
C ALA A 53 5.75 -7.56 -7.69
N ARG A 54 6.16 -8.40 -8.65
CA ARG A 54 7.53 -8.42 -9.22
C ARG A 54 7.96 -7.11 -9.88
N ASP A 55 6.99 -6.35 -10.39
CA ASP A 55 7.22 -5.09 -11.09
C ASP A 55 7.01 -3.87 -10.17
N LEU A 56 6.81 -4.08 -8.87
CA LEU A 56 6.66 -2.97 -7.93
C LEU A 56 8.01 -2.59 -7.34
N ASN A 57 8.55 -1.46 -7.78
CA ASN A 57 9.78 -0.90 -7.25
C ASN A 57 9.61 -0.19 -5.90
N ALA A 58 8.38 0.23 -5.60
CA ALA A 58 8.00 0.77 -4.30
C ALA A 58 6.53 0.45 -4.02
N VAL A 59 6.17 0.32 -2.75
CA VAL A 59 4.76 0.14 -2.33
C VAL A 59 4.42 1.04 -1.15
N PRO A 60 3.14 1.47 -1.01
CA PRO A 60 2.71 2.27 0.13
C PRO A 60 3.03 1.61 1.47
N LEU A 61 3.38 2.43 2.45
CA LEU A 61 3.71 1.99 3.81
C LEU A 61 2.84 2.73 4.82
N THR A 62 2.39 2.06 5.87
CA THR A 62 1.72 2.73 6.99
C THR A 62 2.72 3.07 8.10
N THR A 63 2.45 4.14 8.86
CA THR A 63 3.34 4.63 9.92
C THR A 63 3.65 3.59 11.00
N ILE A 64 2.71 2.69 11.31
CA ILE A 64 2.93 1.60 12.28
C ILE A 64 4.04 0.63 11.84
N GLU A 65 4.36 0.57 10.55
CA GLU A 65 5.36 -0.33 9.98
C GLU A 65 6.78 0.27 9.95
N PHE A 66 6.91 1.59 10.15
CA PHE A 66 8.19 2.30 9.94
C PHE A 66 9.34 1.71 10.73
N ALA A 67 9.15 1.45 12.03
CA ALA A 67 10.21 0.96 12.90
C ALA A 67 10.73 -0.42 12.50
N GLU A 68 9.83 -1.29 12.04
CA GLU A 68 10.18 -2.65 11.58
C GLU A 68 10.85 -2.58 10.21
N VAL A 69 10.21 -1.90 9.25
CA VAL A 69 10.66 -1.80 7.86
C VAL A 69 11.98 -1.05 7.73
N ALA A 70 12.21 0.01 8.52
CA ALA A 70 13.45 0.79 8.47
C ALA A 70 14.72 -0.02 8.77
N ARG A 71 14.58 -1.20 9.41
CA ARG A 71 15.70 -2.10 9.71
C ARG A 71 16.13 -2.96 8.52
N GLU A 72 15.40 -2.89 7.41
CA GLU A 72 15.59 -3.78 6.28
C GLU A 72 15.46 -3.09 4.91
N PHE A 73 14.59 -2.08 4.80
CA PHE A 73 14.31 -1.41 3.54
C PHE A 73 14.35 0.11 3.69
N PRO A 74 14.74 0.84 2.64
CA PRO A 74 14.60 2.29 2.65
C PRO A 74 13.14 2.71 2.61
N ILE A 75 12.81 3.73 3.38
CA ILE A 75 11.50 4.38 3.38
C ILE A 75 11.66 5.72 2.66
N GLY A 76 10.87 5.96 1.63
CA GLY A 76 10.80 7.24 0.91
C GLY A 76 9.40 7.85 1.01
N PHE A 77 9.25 9.06 0.49
CA PHE A 77 7.94 9.69 0.29
C PHE A 77 7.74 10.00 -1.20
N ILE A 78 6.56 9.77 -1.74
CA ILE A 78 6.22 10.08 -3.14
C ILE A 78 5.04 11.06 -3.20
N PRO A 79 4.87 11.82 -4.30
CA PRO A 79 3.66 12.61 -4.51
C PRO A 79 2.40 11.73 -4.41
N ALA A 80 1.41 12.20 -3.66
CA ALA A 80 0.07 11.63 -3.62
C ALA A 80 -0.91 12.59 -4.31
N PRO A 81 -2.12 12.13 -4.72
CA PRO A 81 -3.15 13.03 -5.24
C PRO A 81 -3.38 14.19 -4.26
N PRO A 82 -3.46 15.43 -4.77
CA PRO A 82 -3.70 16.60 -3.93
C PRO A 82 -5.04 16.47 -3.21
N ASP A 83 -5.18 17.17 -2.09
CA ASP A 83 -6.46 17.23 -1.38
C ASP A 83 -7.53 18.01 -2.18
N ALA A 84 -8.75 18.06 -1.66
CA ALA A 84 -9.86 18.77 -2.29
C ALA A 84 -9.60 20.28 -2.49
N ASN A 85 -8.63 20.85 -1.77
CA ASN A 85 -8.24 22.26 -1.86
C ASN A 85 -7.00 22.47 -2.77
N GLY A 86 -6.52 21.40 -3.43
CA GLY A 86 -5.34 21.45 -4.29
C GLY A 86 -4.01 21.46 -3.54
N LYS A 87 -3.99 21.21 -2.23
CA LYS A 87 -2.75 21.18 -1.44
C LYS A 87 -1.92 19.96 -1.83
N ALA A 88 -0.62 20.17 -2.02
CA ALA A 88 0.31 19.09 -2.28
C ALA A 88 0.28 18.07 -1.14
N ARG A 89 0.22 16.79 -1.51
CA ARG A 89 0.25 15.66 -0.58
C ARG A 89 1.38 14.71 -0.95
N VAL A 90 1.83 13.99 0.05
CA VAL A 90 2.80 12.91 -0.09
C VAL A 90 2.28 11.65 0.59
N ALA A 91 2.79 10.51 0.19
CA ALA A 91 2.57 9.23 0.85
C ALA A 91 3.92 8.55 1.10
N PRO A 92 4.11 7.88 2.25
CA PRO A 92 5.31 7.12 2.48
C PRO A 92 5.24 5.79 1.72
N VAL A 93 6.40 5.37 1.24
CA VAL A 93 6.60 4.11 0.52
C VAL A 93 7.81 3.39 1.04
N VAL A 94 7.77 2.07 1.00
CA VAL A 94 8.97 1.25 1.11
C VAL A 94 9.54 1.02 -0.27
N MET A 95 10.85 1.20 -0.41
CA MET A 95 11.58 0.97 -1.65
C MET A 95 11.95 -0.51 -1.73
N LEU A 96 11.48 -1.19 -2.78
CA LEU A 96 11.70 -2.62 -3.04
C LEU A 96 12.65 -2.87 -4.23
N GLY A 97 12.96 -1.82 -5.00
CA GLY A 97 13.93 -1.87 -6.09
C GLY A 97 14.60 -0.52 -6.32
N LEU A 98 15.66 -0.54 -7.13
CA LEU A 98 16.43 0.65 -7.50
C LEU A 98 16.19 1.10 -8.94
N ARG A 99 15.46 0.28 -9.71
CA ARG A 99 15.06 0.55 -11.09
C ARG A 99 13.54 0.50 -11.20
N GLU A 100 13.00 1.11 -12.25
CA GLU A 100 11.59 0.97 -12.56
C GLU A 100 11.23 -0.50 -12.81
N ARG A 101 10.00 -0.88 -12.47
CA ARG A 101 9.45 -2.21 -12.74
C ARG A 101 10.29 -3.35 -12.15
N GLN A 102 10.86 -3.15 -10.97
CA GLN A 102 11.75 -4.13 -10.35
C GLN A 102 11.49 -4.25 -8.86
N ASN A 103 11.20 -5.47 -8.41
CA ASN A 103 11.20 -5.84 -7.00
C ASN A 103 12.37 -6.80 -6.72
N LEU A 104 13.34 -6.33 -5.94
CA LEU A 104 14.56 -7.07 -5.55
C LEU A 104 14.35 -7.99 -4.35
N VAL A 105 13.18 -7.93 -3.72
CA VAL A 105 12.86 -8.72 -2.52
C VAL A 105 12.24 -10.06 -2.88
N ILE A 106 11.59 -10.16 -4.04
CA ILE A 106 10.99 -11.41 -4.52
C ILE A 106 12.05 -12.27 -5.20
N GLY A 107 12.16 -13.54 -4.81
CA GLY A 107 13.01 -14.52 -5.46
C GLY A 107 12.40 -15.04 -6.78
N ASP A 108 13.21 -15.71 -7.59
CA ASP A 108 12.74 -16.30 -8.86
C ASP A 108 11.70 -17.41 -8.65
N ASP A 109 11.67 -18.01 -7.45
CA ASP A 109 10.66 -18.97 -6.99
C ASP A 109 9.35 -18.31 -6.50
N GLY A 110 9.24 -16.98 -6.65
CA GLY A 110 8.08 -16.20 -6.23
C GLY A 110 8.01 -15.92 -4.73
N ARG A 111 8.97 -16.38 -3.92
CA ARG A 111 8.94 -16.18 -2.47
C ARG A 111 9.41 -14.79 -2.08
N TRP A 112 8.84 -14.29 -0.99
CA TRP A 112 9.30 -13.05 -0.37
C TRP A 112 10.61 -13.28 0.41
N GLY A 113 11.69 -12.66 -0.04
CA GLY A 113 13.03 -12.72 0.56
C GLY A 113 13.32 -11.59 1.56
N GLY A 114 12.28 -11.05 2.19
CA GLY A 114 12.40 -10.06 3.27
C GLY A 114 11.85 -10.59 4.59
N ARG A 115 12.32 -10.05 5.72
CA ARG A 115 11.73 -10.35 7.04
C ARG A 115 10.38 -9.67 7.20
N SER A 116 10.26 -8.45 6.69
CA SER A 116 9.06 -7.63 6.80
C SER A 116 8.27 -7.67 5.48
N LEU A 117 6.99 -8.02 5.54
CA LEU A 117 6.07 -7.97 4.39
C LEU A 117 5.09 -6.80 4.55
N PRO A 118 5.15 -5.77 3.68
CA PRO A 118 4.29 -4.60 3.77
C PRO A 118 2.80 -4.94 3.83
N ALA A 119 2.05 -4.26 4.69
CA ALA A 119 0.64 -4.50 4.94
C ALA A 119 -0.21 -4.37 3.66
N VAL A 120 0.19 -3.46 2.76
CA VAL A 120 -0.47 -3.26 1.45
C VAL A 120 -0.39 -4.50 0.56
N LEU A 121 0.62 -5.36 0.73
CA LEU A 121 0.74 -6.66 0.07
C LEU A 121 -0.01 -7.75 0.83
N ARG A 122 0.04 -7.73 2.17
CA ARG A 122 -0.65 -8.71 3.04
C ARG A 122 -2.17 -8.74 2.89
N ARG A 123 -2.79 -7.64 2.46
CA ARG A 123 -4.24 -7.62 2.22
C ARG A 123 -4.67 -8.44 1.00
N TYR A 124 -3.78 -8.69 0.03
CA TYR A 124 -4.13 -9.45 -1.18
C TYR A 124 -4.64 -10.86 -0.80
N PRO A 125 -5.75 -11.34 -1.38
CA PRO A 125 -6.50 -10.81 -2.52
C PRO A 125 -7.65 -9.84 -2.16
N PHE A 126 -7.76 -9.42 -0.92
CA PHE A 126 -8.86 -8.58 -0.43
C PHE A 126 -8.50 -7.09 -0.43
N ALA A 127 -9.52 -6.24 -0.49
CA ALA A 127 -9.40 -4.82 -0.20
C ALA A 127 -10.73 -4.24 0.28
N TYR A 128 -10.70 -3.03 0.82
CA TYR A 128 -11.86 -2.17 0.84
C TYR A 128 -11.83 -1.21 -0.34
N VAL A 129 -13.01 -0.98 -0.92
CA VAL A 129 -13.25 0.11 -1.86
C VAL A 129 -14.35 1.01 -1.32
N ARG A 130 -14.21 2.31 -1.58
CA ARG A 130 -15.22 3.31 -1.26
C ARG A 130 -16.34 3.21 -2.31
N THR A 131 -17.49 2.66 -1.95
CA THR A 131 -18.67 2.60 -2.84
C THR A 131 -19.57 3.81 -2.67
N GLN A 132 -19.53 4.45 -1.50
CA GLN A 132 -20.21 5.69 -1.16
C GLN A 132 -19.32 6.48 -0.17
N PRO A 133 -19.51 7.81 0.01
CA PRO A 133 -18.60 8.64 0.83
C PRO A 133 -18.25 8.07 2.21
N GLU A 134 -19.20 7.38 2.85
CA GLU A 134 -19.04 6.79 4.19
C GLU A 134 -19.06 5.26 4.20
N GLN A 135 -19.16 4.61 3.03
CA GLN A 135 -19.28 3.16 2.95
C GLN A 135 -18.05 2.52 2.30
N LEU A 136 -17.33 1.75 3.11
CA LEU A 136 -16.33 0.80 2.64
C LEU A 136 -17.01 -0.54 2.36
N SER A 137 -16.77 -1.06 1.17
CA SER A 137 -17.25 -2.38 0.76
C SER A 137 -16.07 -3.33 0.57
N LEU A 138 -16.21 -4.55 1.08
CA LEU A 138 -15.24 -5.62 0.88
C LEU A 138 -15.25 -6.08 -0.57
N VAL A 139 -14.08 -6.05 -1.20
CA VAL A 139 -13.83 -6.61 -2.52
C VAL A 139 -12.80 -7.72 -2.43
N ILE A 140 -12.86 -8.63 -3.41
CA ILE A 140 -11.89 -9.69 -3.62
C ILE A 140 -11.42 -9.65 -5.07
N ASP A 141 -10.14 -9.94 -5.30
CA ASP A 141 -9.61 -10.20 -6.63
C ASP A 141 -9.96 -11.63 -7.06
N GLU A 142 -10.98 -11.77 -7.90
CA GLU A 142 -11.41 -13.07 -8.42
C GLU A 142 -10.44 -13.68 -9.41
N ALA A 143 -9.50 -12.90 -9.95
CA ALA A 143 -8.41 -13.44 -10.75
C ALA A 143 -7.28 -14.02 -9.88
N TYR A 144 -7.41 -14.02 -8.56
CA TYR A 144 -6.48 -14.73 -7.70
C TYR A 144 -6.67 -16.24 -7.82
N GLU A 145 -5.62 -16.95 -8.23
CA GLU A 145 -5.65 -18.41 -8.44
C GLU A 145 -5.91 -19.21 -7.16
N GLY A 146 -5.67 -18.60 -5.99
CA GLY A 146 -6.01 -19.23 -4.72
C GLY A 146 -7.49 -19.17 -4.36
N LEU A 147 -8.34 -18.41 -5.07
CA LEU A 147 -9.79 -18.43 -4.91
C LEU A 147 -10.38 -19.64 -5.64
N ASN A 148 -11.03 -20.55 -4.91
CA ASN A 148 -11.48 -21.83 -5.44
C ASN A 148 -12.68 -22.39 -4.65
N ASP A 149 -13.10 -23.63 -4.93
CA ASP A 149 -14.29 -24.28 -4.33
C ASP A 149 -13.96 -25.39 -3.31
N SER A 150 -12.70 -25.75 -3.10
CA SER A 150 -12.32 -26.99 -2.38
C SER A 150 -11.22 -26.85 -1.33
N GLU A 151 -10.24 -25.98 -1.54
CA GLU A 151 -9.00 -25.87 -0.76
C GLU A 151 -8.86 -24.52 -0.05
N GLY A 152 -8.31 -24.56 1.16
CA GLY A 152 -8.02 -23.37 1.95
C GLY A 152 -9.18 -22.94 2.84
N GLU A 153 -9.15 -21.67 3.25
CA GLU A 153 -10.06 -21.11 4.25
C GLU A 153 -11.38 -20.73 3.61
N LEU A 154 -12.49 -21.18 4.21
CA LEU A 154 -13.84 -20.85 3.74
C LEU A 154 -14.13 -19.36 3.99
N LEU A 155 -14.65 -18.65 2.98
CA LEU A 155 -14.96 -17.22 3.11
C LEU A 155 -16.34 -16.98 3.73
N LEU A 156 -17.34 -17.61 3.13
CA LEU A 156 -18.74 -17.50 3.52
C LEU A 156 -19.32 -18.89 3.67
N THR A 157 -20.17 -19.08 4.67
CA THR A 157 -20.98 -20.30 4.79
C THR A 157 -21.94 -20.44 3.60
N GLU A 158 -22.56 -21.61 3.43
CA GLU A 158 -23.60 -21.80 2.41
C GLU A 158 -24.79 -20.85 2.59
N ALA A 159 -25.04 -20.38 3.83
CA ALA A 159 -26.05 -19.38 4.14
C ALA A 159 -25.62 -17.94 3.79
N GLY A 160 -24.37 -17.73 3.36
CA GLY A 160 -23.82 -16.41 3.03
C GLY A 160 -23.29 -15.62 4.23
N GLU A 161 -23.03 -16.28 5.36
CA GLU A 161 -22.49 -15.65 6.58
C GLU A 161 -20.95 -15.68 6.63
N PRO A 162 -20.27 -14.63 7.10
CA PRO A 162 -18.81 -14.57 7.16
C PRO A 162 -18.24 -15.53 8.20
N THR A 163 -17.27 -16.33 7.78
CA THR A 163 -16.51 -17.23 8.66
C THR A 163 -15.55 -16.47 9.57
N ASP A 164 -14.98 -17.15 10.58
CA ASP A 164 -13.94 -16.58 11.44
C ASP A 164 -12.73 -16.06 10.65
N TYR A 165 -12.38 -16.77 9.57
CA TYR A 165 -11.34 -16.34 8.64
C TYR A 165 -11.70 -15.01 7.98
N LEU A 166 -12.88 -14.91 7.36
CA LEU A 166 -13.29 -13.67 6.68
C LEU A 166 -13.43 -12.50 7.66
N GLN A 167 -13.95 -12.76 8.86
CA GLN A 167 -13.99 -11.74 9.92
C GLN A 167 -12.59 -11.29 10.34
N SER A 168 -11.59 -12.18 10.35
CA SER A 168 -10.21 -11.81 10.62
C SER A 168 -9.61 -10.92 9.52
N VAL A 169 -9.94 -11.18 8.25
CA VAL A 169 -9.58 -10.35 7.10
C VAL A 169 -10.21 -8.96 7.25
N MET A 170 -11.50 -8.89 7.55
CA MET A 170 -12.20 -7.61 7.76
C MET A 170 -11.56 -6.79 8.89
N ARG A 171 -11.27 -7.40 10.04
CA ARG A 171 -10.57 -6.72 11.15
C ARG A 171 -9.18 -6.22 10.76
N PHE A 172 -8.46 -6.96 9.92
CA PHE A 172 -7.17 -6.52 9.39
C PHE A 172 -7.33 -5.29 8.49
N LEU A 173 -8.31 -5.30 7.58
CA LEU A 173 -8.61 -4.19 6.68
C LEU A 173 -9.08 -2.94 7.45
N ASP A 174 -9.91 -3.09 8.49
CA ASP A 174 -10.36 -1.97 9.33
C ASP A 174 -9.17 -1.28 10.02
N ARG A 175 -8.22 -2.09 10.53
CA ARG A 175 -6.97 -1.58 11.12
C ARG A 175 -6.12 -0.89 10.06
N PHE A 176 -5.99 -1.48 8.88
CA PHE A 176 -5.25 -0.90 7.77
C PHE A 176 -5.78 0.50 7.41
N GLU A 177 -7.10 0.68 7.30
CA GLU A 177 -7.72 1.98 7.02
C GLU A 177 -7.46 3.00 8.15
N THR A 178 -7.50 2.55 9.41
CA THR A 178 -7.19 3.40 10.56
C THR A 178 -5.73 3.88 10.53
N GLU A 179 -4.79 2.98 10.21
CA GLU A 179 -3.37 3.34 10.10
C GLU A 179 -3.08 4.18 8.86
N GLN A 180 -3.85 4.03 7.77
CA GLN A 180 -3.78 4.93 6.62
C GLN A 180 -4.13 6.37 7.01
N GLN A 181 -5.21 6.59 7.76
CA GLN A 181 -5.60 7.93 8.23
C GLN A 181 -4.50 8.57 9.11
N ARG A 182 -3.91 7.80 10.02
CA ARG A 182 -2.77 8.27 10.85
C ARG A 182 -1.55 8.63 9.99
N THR A 183 -1.31 7.84 8.96
CA THR A 183 -0.21 8.06 8.00
C THR A 183 -0.41 9.34 7.20
N GLU A 184 -1.64 9.63 6.78
CA GLU A 184 -1.99 10.87 6.12
C GLU A 184 -1.76 12.08 7.03
N ALA A 185 -2.18 12.00 8.30
CA ALA A 185 -1.95 13.07 9.28
C ALA A 185 -0.45 13.37 9.51
N LEU A 186 0.41 12.33 9.54
CA LEU A 186 1.86 12.54 9.57
C LEU A 186 2.32 13.29 8.31
N CYS A 187 1.94 12.81 7.13
CA CYS A 187 2.38 13.39 5.87
C CYS A 187 1.95 14.85 5.72
N GLU A 188 0.73 15.18 6.12
CA GLU A 188 0.25 16.57 6.16
C GLU A 188 1.10 17.45 7.08
N ARG A 189 1.51 16.93 8.24
CA ARG A 189 2.39 17.65 9.16
C ARG A 189 3.78 17.87 8.57
N LEU A 190 4.35 16.87 7.88
CA LEU A 190 5.66 17.02 7.22
C LEU A 190 5.64 18.05 6.10
N VAL A 191 4.57 18.06 5.30
CA VAL A 191 4.37 19.09 4.26
C VAL A 191 4.19 20.47 4.89
N ALA A 192 3.37 20.59 5.95
CA ALA A 192 3.11 21.86 6.63
C ALA A 192 4.38 22.45 7.26
N LEU A 193 5.25 21.61 7.82
CA LEU A 193 6.54 22.02 8.38
C LEU A 193 7.66 22.14 7.33
N ASN A 194 7.35 21.91 6.05
CA ASN A 194 8.32 21.92 4.95
C ASN A 194 9.53 21.01 5.19
N LEU A 195 9.32 19.84 5.81
CA LEU A 195 10.38 18.93 6.27
C LEU A 195 10.88 17.97 5.19
N LEU A 196 10.39 18.07 3.96
CA LEU A 196 10.75 17.17 2.88
C LEU A 196 11.60 17.89 1.83
N ARG A 197 12.57 17.16 1.29
CA ARG A 197 13.40 17.57 0.15
C ARG A 197 13.47 16.45 -0.88
N GLY A 198 13.67 16.81 -2.14
CA GLY A 198 13.92 15.81 -3.18
C GLY A 198 15.15 14.99 -2.82
N ALA A 199 15.06 13.67 -2.97
CA ALA A 199 16.15 12.75 -2.70
C ALA A 199 16.88 12.39 -4.00
N GLU A 200 18.21 12.41 -3.94
CA GLU A 200 19.09 11.84 -4.96
C GLU A 200 20.11 10.97 -4.22
N ILE A 201 20.05 9.65 -4.43
CA ILE A 201 20.98 8.72 -3.79
C ILE A 201 21.79 8.02 -4.87
N LYS A 202 23.08 8.30 -4.84
CA LYS A 202 24.06 7.71 -5.73
C LYS A 202 24.75 6.55 -5.02
N GLY A 203 24.92 5.46 -5.74
CA GLY A 203 25.68 4.31 -5.29
C GLY A 203 26.49 3.71 -6.43
N GLU A 204 27.38 2.81 -6.07
CA GLU A 204 28.13 1.98 -7.00
C GLU A 204 27.92 0.52 -6.61
N LEU A 205 27.55 -0.30 -7.60
CA LEU A 205 27.41 -1.74 -7.45
C LEU A 205 28.78 -2.41 -7.46
N ALA A 206 28.86 -3.65 -6.95
CA ALA A 206 30.10 -4.42 -6.94
C ALA A 206 30.68 -4.70 -8.34
N ASN A 207 29.86 -4.64 -9.39
CA ASN A 207 30.26 -4.76 -10.79
C ASN A 207 30.73 -3.43 -11.42
N GLY A 208 30.83 -2.35 -10.62
CA GLY A 208 31.22 -1.00 -11.07
C GLY A 208 30.08 -0.19 -11.71
N GLU A 209 28.86 -0.73 -11.78
CA GLU A 209 27.71 0.02 -12.30
C GLU A 209 27.26 1.08 -11.30
N HIS A 210 27.07 2.32 -11.78
CA HIS A 210 26.48 3.38 -10.97
C HIS A 210 24.96 3.31 -10.96
N ILE A 211 24.39 3.47 -9.77
CA ILE A 211 22.96 3.57 -9.53
C ILE A 211 22.63 4.96 -9.02
N ASN A 212 21.56 5.54 -9.56
CA ASN A 212 21.00 6.79 -9.08
C ASN A 212 19.50 6.60 -8.78
N ALA A 213 19.16 6.52 -7.50
CA ALA A 213 17.78 6.46 -7.06
C ALA A 213 17.24 7.88 -6.89
N THR A 214 16.22 8.23 -7.68
CA THR A 214 15.56 9.54 -7.70
C THR A 214 14.04 9.36 -7.72
N GLY A 215 13.28 10.46 -7.75
CA GLY A 215 11.81 10.43 -7.89
C GLY A 215 11.05 10.25 -6.58
N PHE A 216 11.72 10.38 -5.44
CA PHE A 216 11.13 10.38 -4.11
C PHE A 216 11.68 11.55 -3.28
N PHE A 217 11.02 11.81 -2.17
CA PHE A 217 11.43 12.77 -1.14
C PHE A 217 11.96 12.04 0.08
N MET A 218 12.84 12.71 0.80
CA MET A 218 13.34 12.30 2.11
C MET A 218 13.20 13.46 3.10
N VAL A 219 13.34 13.16 4.39
CA VAL A 219 13.40 14.18 5.44
C VAL A 219 14.63 15.06 5.23
N ASP A 220 14.41 16.37 5.33
CA ASP A 220 15.45 17.38 5.37
C ASP A 220 15.96 17.52 6.80
N GLU A 221 17.10 16.90 7.09
CA GLU A 221 17.71 16.87 8.42
C GLU A 221 18.09 18.28 8.92
N GLU A 222 18.48 19.17 8.02
CA GLU A 222 18.84 20.55 8.38
C GLU A 222 17.61 21.32 8.86
N LYS A 223 16.49 21.20 8.13
CA LYS A 223 15.21 21.80 8.55
C LYS A 223 14.67 21.16 9.82
N LEU A 224 14.78 19.83 9.96
CA LEU A 224 14.38 19.12 11.17
C LEU A 224 15.14 19.63 12.39
N ALA A 225 16.46 19.79 12.28
CA ALA A 225 17.31 20.29 13.36
C ALA A 225 17.05 21.76 13.74
N LYS A 226 16.49 22.54 12.82
CA LYS A 226 16.18 23.97 13.00
C LYS A 226 14.71 24.24 13.36
N LEU A 227 13.92 23.20 13.61
CA LEU A 227 12.53 23.38 14.03
C LEU A 227 12.44 24.16 15.36
N PRO A 228 11.45 25.05 15.51
CA PRO A 228 11.16 25.66 16.80
C PRO A 228 10.84 24.62 17.87
N ASP A 229 11.21 24.88 19.13
CA ASP A 229 10.99 23.97 20.26
C ASP A 229 9.54 23.47 20.37
N ALA A 230 8.57 24.35 20.10
CA ALA A 230 7.14 24.00 20.14
C ALA A 230 6.77 22.94 19.10
N ASP A 231 7.35 22.99 17.89
CA ASP A 231 7.13 22.01 16.84
C ASP A 231 7.83 20.69 17.15
N VAL A 232 9.06 20.75 17.68
CA VAL A 232 9.78 19.56 18.14
C VAL A 232 8.97 18.85 19.22
N LEU A 233 8.48 19.57 20.22
CA LEU A 233 7.66 19.02 21.29
C LEU A 233 6.34 18.43 20.77
N ALA A 234 5.71 19.08 19.79
CA ALA A 234 4.50 18.55 19.16
C ALA A 234 4.77 17.24 18.39
N LEU A 235 5.86 17.17 17.62
CA LEU A 235 6.28 15.96 16.92
C LEU A 235 6.67 14.83 17.87
N HIS A 236 7.31 15.15 18.99
CA HIS A 236 7.63 14.18 20.03
C HIS A 236 6.37 13.61 20.68
N ARG A 237 5.45 14.48 21.12
CA ARG A 237 4.21 14.06 21.80
C ARG A 237 3.26 13.25 20.91
N SER A 238 3.27 13.51 19.61
CA SER A 238 2.48 12.73 18.64
C SER A 238 3.14 11.42 18.22
N GLY A 239 4.41 11.20 18.59
CA GLY A 239 5.22 10.07 18.12
C GLY A 239 5.83 10.26 16.72
N ALA A 240 5.47 11.34 16.01
CA ALA A 240 5.98 11.62 14.67
C ALA A 240 7.51 11.75 14.62
N LEU A 241 8.13 12.31 15.66
CA LEU A 241 9.59 12.46 15.72
C LEU A 241 10.32 11.11 15.66
N ALA A 242 9.78 10.09 16.34
CA ALA A 242 10.35 8.74 16.29
C ALA A 242 10.24 8.12 14.88
N LEU A 243 9.13 8.38 14.18
CA LEU A 243 8.94 7.94 12.80
C LEU A 243 9.91 8.61 11.83
N LEU A 244 10.20 9.91 12.03
CA LEU A 244 11.20 10.62 11.22
C LEU A 244 12.59 10.04 11.42
N HIS A 245 12.98 9.75 12.66
CA HIS A 245 14.26 9.08 12.91
C HIS A 245 14.32 7.66 12.35
N ALA A 246 13.21 6.89 12.40
CA ALA A 246 13.14 5.60 11.73
C ALA A 246 13.36 5.72 10.22
N HIS A 247 12.74 6.72 9.58
CA HIS A 247 13.01 7.03 8.17
C HIS A 247 14.50 7.35 7.93
N LEU A 248 15.12 8.22 8.74
CA LEU A 248 16.54 8.57 8.58
C LEU A 248 17.46 7.35 8.71
N VAL A 249 17.19 6.46 9.68
CA VAL A 249 17.90 5.18 9.82
C VAL A 249 17.69 4.29 8.59
N SER A 250 16.47 4.25 8.03
CA SER A 250 16.15 3.45 6.84
C SER A 250 16.98 3.84 5.62
N MET A 251 17.48 5.08 5.54
CA MET A 251 18.31 5.53 4.42
C MET A 251 19.61 4.73 4.30
N GLY A 252 20.11 4.15 5.41
CA GLY A 252 21.25 3.23 5.37
C GLY A 252 20.98 1.92 4.60
N GLN A 253 19.71 1.57 4.39
CA GLN A 253 19.32 0.33 3.70
C GLN A 253 19.41 0.44 2.17
N PHE A 254 19.71 1.62 1.61
CA PHE A 254 19.94 1.74 0.15
C PHE A 254 21.11 0.87 -0.30
N ASN A 255 22.16 0.78 0.51
CA ASN A 255 23.30 -0.10 0.24
C ASN A 255 22.92 -1.58 0.28
N ALA A 256 22.06 -2.00 1.21
CA ALA A 256 21.55 -3.37 1.25
C ALA A 256 20.71 -3.70 0.01
N LEU A 257 19.89 -2.75 -0.46
CA LEU A 257 19.10 -2.91 -1.68
C LEU A 257 20.00 -2.95 -2.94
N ALA A 258 21.06 -2.16 -2.96
CA ALA A 258 22.09 -2.19 -4.01
C ALA A 258 22.83 -3.53 -4.06
N GLN A 259 23.18 -4.10 -2.90
CA GLN A 259 23.79 -5.43 -2.82
C GLN A 259 22.85 -6.51 -3.37
N ARG A 260 21.54 -6.43 -3.09
CA ARG A 260 20.55 -7.35 -3.69
C ARG A 260 20.51 -7.23 -5.21
N LEU A 261 20.63 -6.03 -5.77
CA LEU A 261 20.68 -5.82 -7.22
C LEU A 261 21.93 -6.44 -7.85
N GLY A 262 23.11 -6.27 -7.23
CA GLY A 262 24.36 -6.81 -7.75
C GLY A 262 24.54 -8.32 -7.58
N ALA A 263 23.71 -8.97 -6.75
CA ALA A 263 23.72 -10.42 -6.54
C ALA A 263 22.77 -11.19 -7.48
N ARG A 264 21.96 -10.48 -8.28
CA ARG A 264 21.16 -11.06 -9.37
C ARG A 264 22.00 -11.17 -10.63
#